data_AF-A6QHF8-F1
#
_entry.id   AF-A6QHF8-F1
#
_cell.length_a   1.000
_cell.length_b   1.000
_cell.length_c   1.000
_cell.angle_alpha   90.00
_cell.angle_beta   90.00
_cell.angle_gamma   90.00
#
_symmetry.space_group_name_H-M   'P 1'
#
loop_
_entity.id
_entity.type
_entity.pdbx_description
1 polymer ?
#
loop_
_entity_poly.entity_id
_entity_poly.type
_entity_poly.pdbx_seq_one_letter_code
_entity_poly.pdbx_strand_id
1 'polypeptide(L)'
;MENFDKTMKFDYEELPTQDVRDVLNNVYRTLDERGYNAVNQIVGYLLSGDPAYIPRQNEARNQIRHIDRDVIMEELVSYYLKEQNK
;
A
#
# COMPACT_ATOMS: atom_id res chain seq x y z
N MET A 1 -24.53 23.72 -28.66
CA MET A 1 -24.52 22.47 -27.87
C MET A 1 -23.10 21.94 -27.96
N GLU A 2 -22.24 22.32 -27.02
CA GLU A 2 -20.86 21.82 -27.01
C GLU A 2 -20.85 20.40 -26.43
N ASN A 3 -20.35 19.46 -27.23
CA ASN A 3 -20.22 18.05 -26.87
C ASN A 3 -19.16 17.88 -25.78
N PHE A 4 -19.60 17.74 -24.53
CA PHE A 4 -18.77 17.36 -23.39
C PHE A 4 -18.52 15.84 -23.30
N ASP A 5 -18.62 15.11 -24.41
CA ASP A 5 -18.29 13.66 -24.50
C ASP A 5 -16.78 13.39 -24.68
N LYS A 6 -15.93 14.24 -24.09
CA LYS A 6 -14.50 13.92 -23.98
C LYS A 6 -14.30 13.15 -22.69
N THR A 7 -14.32 11.83 -22.78
CA THR A 7 -13.75 10.94 -21.77
C THR A 7 -12.31 11.36 -21.52
N MET A 8 -12.07 12.11 -20.45
CA MET A 8 -10.72 12.42 -20.00
C MET A 8 -10.14 11.11 -19.44
N LYS A 9 -9.09 10.62 -20.09
CA LYS A 9 -8.26 9.58 -19.49
C LYS A 9 -7.57 10.22 -18.29
N PHE A 10 -7.95 9.80 -17.09
CA PHE A 10 -7.15 10.08 -15.91
C PHE A 10 -5.88 9.24 -16.08
N ASP A 11 -4.75 9.90 -16.39
CA ASP A 11 -3.45 9.25 -16.37
C ASP A 11 -3.14 8.93 -14.90
N TYR A 12 -3.45 7.69 -14.52
CA TYR A 12 -3.18 7.14 -13.19
C TYR A 12 -1.68 7.15 -12.87
N GLU A 13 -0.82 7.24 -13.89
CA GLU A 13 0.64 7.17 -13.77
C GLU A 13 1.29 8.39 -13.09
N GLU A 14 0.58 9.52 -12.93
CA GLU A 14 1.13 10.74 -12.29
C GLU A 14 0.86 10.86 -10.80
N LEU A 15 0.10 9.94 -10.19
CA LEU A 15 0.03 9.92 -8.73
C LEU A 15 1.44 9.57 -8.24
N PRO A 16 2.09 10.41 -7.42
CA PRO A 16 3.41 10.10 -6.89
C PRO A 16 3.28 8.73 -6.25
N THR A 17 3.98 7.75 -6.83
CA THR A 17 4.06 6.39 -6.29
C THR A 17 4.51 6.57 -4.86
N GLN A 18 3.55 6.47 -3.93
CA GLN A 18 3.88 6.58 -2.51
C GLN A 18 4.95 5.53 -2.27
N ASP A 19 6.09 5.95 -1.71
CA ASP A 19 7.18 5.02 -1.45
C ASP A 19 6.61 3.86 -0.63
N VAL A 20 6.71 2.64 -1.19
CA VAL A 20 6.21 1.42 -0.56
C VAL A 20 6.75 1.32 0.87
N ARG A 21 7.99 1.75 1.08
CA ARG A 21 8.63 1.80 2.39
C ARG A 21 7.91 2.73 3.35
N ASP A 22 7.57 3.94 2.92
CA ASP A 22 6.90 4.93 3.77
C ASP A 22 5.49 4.50 4.14
N VAL A 23 4.75 3.94 3.18
CA VAL A 23 3.41 3.41 3.42
C VAL A 23 3.46 2.22 4.37
N LEU A 24 4.35 1.25 4.14
CA LEU A 24 4.52 0.11 5.04
C LEU A 24 4.93 0.53 6.45
N ASN A 25 5.82 1.52 6.59
CA ASN A 25 6.20 2.06 7.89
C ASN A 25 5.03 2.73 8.62
N ASN A 26 4.21 3.53 7.90
CA ASN A 26 3.04 4.16 8.50
C ASN A 26 1.99 3.12 8.92
N VAL A 27 1.74 2.12 8.08
CA VAL A 27 0.83 1.01 8.37
C VAL A 27 1.31 0.21 9.58
N TYR A 28 2.60 -0.14 9.62
CA TYR A 28 3.21 -0.85 10.74
C TYR A 28 3.04 -0.08 12.05
N ARG A 29 3.43 1.19 12.07
CA ARG A 29 3.29 2.05 13.25
C ARG A 29 1.84 2.16 13.71
N THR A 30 0.91 2.36 12.78
CA THR A 30 -0.52 2.48 13.10
C THR A 30 -1.09 1.18 13.68
N LEU A 31 -0.60 0.03 13.23
CA LEU A 31 -0.98 -1.27 13.78
C LEU A 31 -0.39 -1.49 15.19
N ASP A 32 0.87 -1.14 15.38
CA ASP A 32 1.58 -1.26 16.65
C ASP A 32 0.97 -0.36 17.74
N GLU A 33 0.69 0.91 17.41
CA GLU A 33 0.00 1.87 18.30
C GLU A 33 -1.40 1.39 18.73
N ARG A 34 -2.02 0.51 17.93
CA ARG A 34 -3.34 -0.06 18.21
C ARG A 34 -3.27 -1.40 18.97
N GLY A 35 -2.07 -1.92 19.22
CA GLY A 35 -1.87 -3.21 19.88
C GLY A 35 -2.17 -4.41 18.98
N TYR A 36 -2.20 -4.22 17.66
CA TYR A 36 -2.31 -5.34 16.72
C TYR A 36 -0.93 -5.91 16.41
N ASN A 37 -0.87 -7.21 16.09
CA ASN A 37 0.35 -7.78 15.51
C ASN A 37 0.50 -7.24 14.07
N ALA A 38 1.33 -6.22 13.92
CA ALA A 38 1.47 -5.48 12.67
C ALA A 38 1.88 -6.38 11.49
N VAL A 39 2.84 -7.29 11.70
CA VAL A 39 3.31 -8.21 10.66
C VAL A 39 2.18 -9.11 10.18
N ASN A 40 1.45 -9.76 11.11
CA ASN A 40 0.36 -10.66 10.75
C ASN A 40 -0.77 -9.94 10.00
N GLN A 41 -1.08 -8.69 10.37
CA GLN A 41 -2.12 -7.91 9.71
C GLN A 41 -1.70 -7.48 8.30
N ILE A 42 -0.45 -7.06 8.11
CA ILE A 42 0.08 -6.73 6.79
C ILE A 42 0.08 -7.99 5.90
N VAL A 43 0.55 -9.13 6.40
CA VAL A 43 0.51 -10.40 5.68
C VAL A 43 -0.93 -10.79 5.33
N GLY A 44 -1.87 -10.66 6.27
CA GLY A 44 -3.30 -10.90 6.04
C GLY A 44 -3.88 -10.04 4.94
N TYR A 45 -3.55 -8.75 4.91
CA TYR A 45 -3.93 -7.83 3.84
C TYR A 45 -3.33 -8.23 2.48
N LEU A 46 -2.03 -8.54 2.43
CA LEU A 46 -1.37 -8.89 1.16
C LEU A 46 -1.97 -10.16 0.54
N LEU A 47 -2.23 -11.19 1.35
CA LEU A 47 -2.83 -12.44 0.88
C LEU A 47 -4.29 -12.29 0.45
N SER A 48 -5.12 -11.63 1.27
CA SER A 48 -6.58 -11.57 1.05
C SER A 48 -7.03 -10.39 0.18
N GLY A 49 -6.29 -9.28 0.20
CA GLY A 49 -6.73 -8.00 -0.32
C GLY A 49 -7.79 -7.29 0.52
N ASP A 50 -8.18 -7.86 1.68
CA ASP A 50 -9.22 -7.30 2.52
C ASP A 50 -8.68 -6.11 3.35
N PRO A 51 -9.15 -4.87 3.11
CA PRO A 51 -8.71 -3.71 3.87
C PRO A 51 -9.12 -3.73 5.35
N ALA A 52 -9.95 -4.68 5.80
CA ALA A 52 -10.30 -4.85 7.21
C ALA A 52 -9.09 -5.11 8.10
N TYR A 53 -8.03 -5.73 7.57
CA TYR A 53 -6.77 -5.97 8.29
C TYR A 53 -6.03 -4.68 8.70
N ILE A 54 -6.25 -3.57 7.98
CA ILE A 54 -5.50 -2.32 8.19
C ILE A 54 -6.40 -1.27 8.87
N PRO A 55 -6.00 -0.65 9.99
CA PRO A 55 -6.81 0.38 10.65
C PRO A 55 -7.01 1.63 9.78
N ARG A 56 -8.13 2.35 9.98
CA ARG A 56 -8.47 3.55 9.18
C ARG A 56 -7.67 4.80 9.57
N GLN A 57 -7.01 4.77 10.74
CA GLN A 57 -6.31 5.92 11.31
C GLN A 57 -4.99 6.20 10.60
N ASN A 58 -4.48 7.42 10.78
CA ASN A 58 -3.23 7.90 10.18
C ASN A 58 -3.17 7.68 8.66
N GLU A 59 -4.33 7.66 8.00
CA GLU A 59 -4.47 7.35 6.56
C GLU A 59 -3.94 5.96 6.13
N ALA A 60 -3.53 5.10 7.06
CA ALA A 60 -2.84 3.84 6.78
C ALA A 60 -3.62 2.94 5.81
N ARG A 61 -4.91 2.71 6.07
CA ARG A 61 -5.78 1.93 5.17
C ARG A 61 -5.92 2.57 3.79
N ASN A 62 -5.97 3.90 3.71
CA ASN A 62 -6.11 4.55 2.41
C ASN A 62 -4.81 4.44 1.64
N GLN A 63 -3.68 4.79 2.24
CA GLN A 63 -2.36 4.74 1.61
C GLN A 63 -2.04 3.36 1.03
N ILE A 64 -2.17 2.30 1.83
CA ILE A 64 -1.84 0.93 1.34
C ILE A 64 -2.79 0.41 0.26
N ARG A 65 -3.98 1.01 0.10
CA ARG A 65 -4.92 0.67 -0.98
C ARG A 65 -4.59 1.35 -2.31
N HIS A 66 -3.75 2.39 -2.30
CA HIS A 66 -3.29 3.06 -3.53
C HIS A 66 -2.06 2.40 -4.14
N ILE A 67 -1.51 1.37 -3.48
CA ILE A 67 -0.37 0.60 -3.98
C ILE A 67 -0.87 -0.80 -4.32
N ASP A 68 -0.56 -1.25 -5.53
CA ASP A 68 -0.83 -2.63 -5.94
C ASP A 68 -0.08 -3.60 -5.03
N ARG A 69 -0.79 -4.62 -4.54
CA ARG A 69 -0.21 -5.61 -3.62
C ARG A 69 1.00 -6.32 -4.23
N ASP A 70 0.98 -6.53 -5.54
CA ASP A 70 2.08 -7.16 -6.27
C ASP A 70 3.34 -6.29 -6.24
N VAL A 71 3.19 -4.96 -6.32
CA VAL A 71 4.30 -4.00 -6.15
C VAL A 71 4.85 -4.06 -4.72
N ILE A 72 3.98 -4.14 -3.71
CA ILE A 72 4.41 -4.31 -2.31
C ILE A 72 5.19 -5.63 -2.16
N MET A 73 4.66 -6.72 -2.71
CA MET A 73 5.29 -8.05 -2.62
C MET A 73 6.63 -8.09 -3.36
N GLU A 74 6.71 -7.51 -4.56
CA GLU A 74 7.96 -7.42 -5.33
C GLU A 74 9.03 -6.65 -4.56
N GLU A 75 8.68 -5.49 -3.99
CA GLU A 75 9.62 -4.70 -3.21
C GLU A 75 10.10 -5.46 -1.96
N LEU A 76 9.19 -6.13 -1.23
CA LEU A 76 9.56 -6.94 -0.06
C LEU A 76 10.49 -8.10 -0.42
N VAL A 77 10.22 -8.83 -1.51
CA VAL A 77 11.06 -9.95 -1.97
C VAL A 77 12.42 -9.43 -2.47
N SER A 78 12.42 -8.35 -3.26
CA SER A 78 13.62 -7.70 -3.78
C SER A 78 14.51 -7.21 -2.64
N TYR A 79 13.93 -6.53 -1.66
CA TYR A 79 14.65 -6.07 -0.46
C TYR A 79 15.23 -7.24 0.32
N TYR A 80 14.43 -8.29 0.60
CA TYR A 80 14.89 -9.46 1.34
C TYR A 80 16.09 -10.13 0.64
N LEU A 81 16.00 -10.39 -0.66
CA LEU A 81 17.08 -11.02 -1.43
C LEU A 81 18.32 -10.13 -1.57
N LYS A 82 18.16 -8.81 -1.73
CA LYS A 82 19.30 -7.88 -1.77
C LYS A 82 20.01 -7.78 -0.43
N GLU A 83 19.27 -7.81 0.67
CA GLU A 83 19.84 -7.76 2.02
C GLU A 83 20.62 -9.04 2.35
N GLN A 84 20.21 -10.21 1.84
CA GLN A 84 20.98 -11.45 1.99
C GLN A 84 22.31 -11.48 1.22
N ASN A 85 22.49 -10.59 0.24
CA ASN A 85 23.72 -10.49 -0.55
C ASN A 85 24.69 -9.41 -0.02
N LYS A 86 24.37 -8.75 1.09
CA LYS A 86 25.28 -7.82 1.79
C LYS A 86 26.02 -8.54 2.92
#